data_AF-A0A2D7H0R9-F1
#
_entry.id   AF-A0A2D7H0R9-F1
#
_cell.length_a   1.000
_cell.length_b   1.000
_cell.length_c   1.000
_cell.angle_alpha   90.00
_cell.angle_beta   90.00
_cell.angle_gamma   90.00
#
_symmetry.space_group_name_H-M   'P 1'
#
loop_
_entity.id
_entity.type
_entity.pdbx_description
1 polymer ?
#
loop_
_entity_poly.entity_id
_entity_poly.type
_entity_poly.pdbx_seq_one_letter_code
_entity_poly.pdbx_strand_id
1 'polypeptide(L)'
;MKSSRYVVFPNGALHHGDEKGWGPNTLPGRTRTLSREHIATIWNRLDQMGMSTPERADKTVNFQILPRPKNGSVYMIAVNSNGEYWNYVRYIEEGQTADPAFKSLIRMLASYAWATDHPEVEGYEEPTRYDLGGNPYERYIEVQAQ
;
A
#
# COMPACT_ATOMS: atom_id res chain seq x y z
N MET A 1 0.12 -20.60 12.21
CA MET A 1 0.68 -19.25 11.94
C MET A 1 -0.27 -18.53 11.00
N LYS A 2 -0.79 -17.37 11.41
CA LYS A 2 -1.55 -16.47 10.53
C LYS A 2 -0.53 -15.58 9.81
N SER A 3 -0.65 -15.44 8.50
CA SER A 3 0.18 -14.57 7.68
C SER A 3 -0.71 -13.48 7.13
N SER A 4 -0.26 -12.23 7.11
CA SER A 4 -0.95 -11.15 6.42
C SER A 4 0.00 -10.52 5.41
N ARG A 5 -0.48 -10.26 4.20
CA ARG A 5 0.31 -9.72 3.11
C ARG A 5 -0.35 -8.48 2.54
N TYR A 6 0.43 -7.44 2.36
CA TYR A 6 0.06 -6.21 1.69
C TYR A 6 1.02 -5.99 0.53
N VAL A 7 0.50 -5.71 -0.66
CA VAL A 7 1.27 -5.31 -1.84
C VAL A 7 0.67 -4.02 -2.37
N VAL A 8 1.50 -2.97 -2.49
CA VAL A 8 1.09 -1.66 -3.01
C VAL A 8 1.87 -1.40 -4.28
N PHE A 9 1.16 -1.16 -5.38
CA PHE A 9 1.77 -0.75 -6.64
C PHE A 9 1.81 0.78 -6.78
N PRO A 10 2.73 1.32 -7.61
CA PRO A 10 2.85 2.78 -7.82
C PRO A 10 1.58 3.45 -8.37
N ASN A 11 0.72 2.69 -9.04
CA ASN A 11 -0.56 3.17 -9.56
C ASN A 11 -1.68 3.22 -8.51
N GLY A 12 -1.38 2.97 -7.23
CA GLY A 12 -2.35 2.97 -6.16
C GLY A 12 -2.99 1.62 -5.86
N ALA A 13 -2.79 0.58 -6.69
CA ALA A 13 -3.43 -0.70 -6.44
C ALA A 13 -2.89 -1.34 -5.15
N LEU A 14 -3.77 -1.49 -4.16
CA LEU A 14 -3.51 -2.15 -2.89
C LEU A 14 -4.13 -3.56 -2.92
N HIS A 15 -3.28 -4.55 -2.70
CA HIS A 15 -3.63 -5.96 -2.63
C HIS A 15 -3.39 -6.46 -1.21
N HIS A 16 -4.42 -7.02 -0.58
CA HIS A 16 -4.35 -7.56 0.77
C HIS A 16 -4.95 -8.95 0.85
N GLY A 17 -4.37 -9.77 1.73
CA GLY A 17 -5.11 -10.85 2.35
C GLY A 17 -4.29 -11.60 3.40
N ASP A 18 -5.01 -12.39 4.18
CA ASP A 18 -4.56 -12.97 5.44
C ASP A 18 -4.94 -14.44 5.61
N GLU A 19 -5.24 -15.11 4.49
CA GLU A 19 -5.61 -16.51 4.46
C GLU A 19 -4.43 -17.43 4.79
N LYS A 20 -4.75 -18.57 5.39
CA LYS A 20 -3.77 -19.60 5.73
C LYS A 20 -3.20 -20.21 4.45
N GLY A 21 -1.88 -20.19 4.32
CA GLY A 21 -1.16 -20.78 3.17
C GLY A 21 -0.66 -19.77 2.15
N TRP A 22 -1.03 -18.49 2.29
CA TRP A 22 -0.47 -17.44 1.47
C TRP A 22 1.00 -17.21 1.82
N GLY A 23 1.87 -17.42 0.83
CA GLY A 23 3.31 -17.26 0.96
C GLY A 23 3.80 -15.90 0.47
N PRO A 24 5.11 -15.62 0.60
CA PRO A 24 5.70 -14.35 0.13
C PRO A 24 5.61 -14.12 -1.38
N ASN A 25 5.23 -15.13 -2.19
CA ASN A 25 5.10 -15.03 -3.65
C ASN A 25 3.65 -14.99 -4.14
N THR A 26 2.67 -15.15 -3.26
CA THR A 26 1.26 -15.07 -3.67
C THR A 26 0.89 -13.60 -3.77
N LEU A 27 0.45 -13.14 -4.95
CA LEU A 27 -0.15 -11.82 -5.09
C LEU A 27 -1.61 -11.92 -4.61
N PRO A 28 -2.01 -11.22 -3.54
CA PRO A 28 -3.40 -11.19 -3.13
C PRO A 28 -4.33 -10.63 -4.21
N GLY A 29 -5.63 -10.87 -4.05
CA GLY A 29 -6.64 -10.10 -4.77
C GLY A 29 -6.49 -8.59 -4.49
N ARG A 30 -6.85 -7.76 -5.47
CA ARG A 30 -6.87 -6.30 -5.27
C ARG A 30 -8.01 -5.96 -4.31
N THR A 31 -7.68 -5.25 -3.24
CA THR A 31 -8.64 -4.82 -2.21
C THR A 31 -9.14 -3.42 -2.48
N ARG A 32 -8.28 -2.50 -2.93
CA ARG A 32 -8.62 -1.09 -3.18
C ARG A 32 -7.67 -0.42 -4.17
N THR A 33 -8.07 0.73 -4.71
CA THR A 33 -7.19 1.70 -5.39
C THR A 33 -7.00 2.90 -4.47
N LEU A 34 -5.75 3.16 -4.07
CA LEU A 34 -5.37 4.29 -3.24
C LEU A 34 -5.19 5.56 -4.07
N SER A 35 -5.49 6.71 -3.48
CA SER A 35 -5.22 8.02 -4.07
C SER A 35 -3.71 8.32 -4.09
N ARG A 36 -3.33 9.38 -4.83
CA ARG A 36 -1.93 9.83 -4.88
C ARG A 36 -1.42 10.28 -3.52
N GLU A 37 -2.27 10.90 -2.70
CA GLU A 37 -1.96 11.37 -1.35
C GLU A 37 -1.64 10.20 -0.42
N HIS A 38 -2.42 9.10 -0.51
CA HIS A 38 -2.12 7.87 0.24
C HIS A 38 -0.79 7.26 -0.17
N ILE A 39 -0.48 7.22 -1.47
CA ILE A 39 0.80 6.70 -1.97
C ILE A 39 1.97 7.57 -1.50
N ALA A 40 1.83 8.90 -1.58
CA ALA A 40 2.83 9.83 -1.06
C ALA A 40 3.04 9.63 0.46
N THR A 41 1.95 9.41 1.21
CA THR A 41 2.02 9.15 2.66
C THR A 41 2.77 7.86 2.97
N ILE A 42 2.52 6.79 2.22
CA ILE A 42 3.25 5.51 2.36
C ILE A 42 4.74 5.72 2.10
N TRP A 43 5.08 6.45 1.02
CA TRP A 43 6.47 6.69 0.65
C TRP A 43 7.21 7.54 1.68
N ASN A 44 6.59 8.64 2.13
CA ASN A 44 7.12 9.48 3.20
C ASN A 44 7.33 8.68 4.49
N ARG A 45 6.44 7.72 4.80
CA ARG A 45 6.61 6.87 5.99
C ARG A 45 7.80 5.93 5.85
N LEU A 46 7.99 5.31 4.69
CA LEU A 46 9.17 4.48 4.41
C LEU A 46 10.46 5.30 4.49
N ASP A 47 10.44 6.53 3.98
CA ASP A 47 11.57 7.46 4.04
C ASP A 47 11.95 7.83 5.48
N GLN A 48 10.96 8.20 6.31
CA GLN A 48 11.16 8.46 7.74
C GLN A 48 11.74 7.26 8.49
N MET A 49 11.47 6.04 8.02
CA MET A 49 12.00 4.79 8.58
C MET A 49 13.41 4.45 8.06
N GLY A 50 13.97 5.25 7.15
CA GLY A 50 15.22 4.96 6.45
C GLY A 50 15.12 3.72 5.55
N MET A 51 13.92 3.48 5.00
CA MET A 51 13.60 2.33 4.15
C MET A 51 13.38 2.69 2.68
N SER A 52 13.47 3.97 2.34
CA SER A 52 13.35 4.51 0.98
C SER A 52 14.59 4.27 0.13
N THR A 53 15.71 3.84 0.73
CA THR A 53 16.99 3.64 0.06
C THR A 53 17.66 2.33 0.50
N PRO A 54 18.48 1.70 -0.38
CA PRO A 54 19.00 0.36 -0.12
C PRO A 54 20.16 0.30 0.88
N GLU A 55 20.77 1.43 1.29
CA GLU A 55 22.01 1.42 2.11
C GLU A 55 21.80 0.82 3.51
N ARG A 56 20.56 0.83 3.99
CA ARG A 56 20.17 0.22 5.28
C ARG A 56 19.44 -1.11 5.12
N ALA A 57 19.29 -1.60 3.90
CA ALA A 57 18.59 -2.84 3.64
C ALA A 57 19.36 -4.04 4.20
N ASP A 58 18.62 -5.05 4.58
CA ASP A 58 19.22 -6.35 4.88
C ASP A 58 19.72 -6.94 3.54
N LYS A 59 20.91 -7.60 3.55
CA LYS A 59 21.47 -8.28 2.35
C LYS A 59 20.35 -9.03 1.64
N THR A 60 20.15 -8.81 0.33
CA THR A 60 18.99 -9.33 -0.44
C THR A 60 18.59 -10.74 -0.01
N VAL A 61 17.58 -10.82 0.87
CA VAL A 61 17.14 -12.10 1.41
C VAL A 61 15.99 -12.60 0.57
N ASN A 62 16.10 -13.82 0.05
CA ASN A 62 14.96 -14.52 -0.52
C ASN A 62 13.99 -14.87 0.63
N PHE A 63 12.80 -14.25 0.65
CA PHE A 63 11.80 -14.49 1.69
C PHE A 63 11.32 -15.95 1.78
N GLN A 64 11.56 -16.77 0.75
CA GLN A 64 11.21 -18.20 0.75
C GLN A 64 12.03 -19.01 1.75
N ILE A 65 13.29 -18.64 1.97
CA ILE A 65 14.23 -19.40 2.80
C ILE A 65 14.34 -18.84 4.22
N LEU A 66 13.61 -17.76 4.52
CA LEU A 66 13.60 -17.19 5.85
C LEU A 66 13.04 -18.22 6.84
N PRO A 67 13.79 -18.56 7.90
CA PRO A 67 13.30 -19.48 8.91
C PRO A 67 12.03 -18.90 9.53
N ARG A 68 10.97 -19.70 9.54
CA ARG A 68 9.71 -19.33 10.17
C ARG A 68 9.89 -19.43 11.69
N PRO A 69 9.63 -18.35 12.45
CA PRO A 69 9.76 -18.41 13.90
C PRO A 69 8.75 -19.42 14.47
N LYS A 70 9.20 -20.26 15.40
CA LYS A 70 8.32 -21.21 16.12
C LYS A 70 7.37 -20.46 17.06
N ASN A 71 7.90 -19.44 17.74
CA ASN A 71 7.18 -18.51 18.61
C ASN A 71 7.49 -17.06 18.18
N GLY A 72 6.57 -16.14 18.41
CA GLY A 72 6.73 -14.73 18.02
C GLY A 72 6.24 -14.42 16.60
N SER A 73 6.88 -13.46 15.93
CA SER A 73 6.49 -12.95 14.61
C SER A 73 7.70 -12.52 13.78
N VAL A 74 7.54 -12.52 12.46
CA VAL A 74 8.52 -11.96 11.52
C VAL A 74 7.84 -10.93 10.64
N TYR A 75 8.41 -9.74 10.56
CA TYR A 75 8.01 -8.72 9.59
C TYR A 75 8.98 -8.70 8.43
N MET A 76 8.42 -8.68 7.23
CA MET A 76 9.15 -8.63 5.97
C MET A 76 8.60 -7.46 5.15
N ILE A 77 9.48 -6.55 4.76
CA ILE A 77 9.15 -5.44 3.85
C ILE A 77 10.08 -5.59 2.66
N ALA A 78 9.52 -5.60 1.47
CA ALA A 78 10.27 -5.48 0.24
C ALA A 78 9.89 -4.17 -0.42
N VAL A 79 10.89 -3.45 -0.90
CA VAL A 79 10.72 -2.18 -1.59
C VAL A 79 11.35 -2.30 -2.97
N ASN A 80 10.65 -1.80 -3.98
CA ASN A 80 11.18 -1.63 -5.32
C ASN A 80 11.02 -0.17 -5.74
N SER A 81 12.11 0.45 -6.16
CA SER A 81 12.09 1.82 -6.68
C SER A 81 13.29 2.03 -7.60
N ASN A 82 13.13 2.84 -8.65
CA ASN A 82 14.19 3.18 -9.59
C ASN A 82 14.95 1.96 -10.17
N GLY A 83 14.27 0.83 -10.34
CA GLY A 83 14.87 -0.42 -10.83
C GLY A 83 15.65 -1.22 -9.78
N GLU A 84 15.78 -0.71 -8.55
CA GLU A 84 16.41 -1.40 -7.44
C GLU A 84 15.37 -2.12 -6.58
N TYR A 85 15.80 -3.22 -5.94
CA TYR A 85 14.98 -4.04 -5.06
C TYR A 85 15.75 -4.36 -3.79
N TRP A 86 15.16 -4.05 -2.64
CA TRP A 86 15.79 -4.27 -1.35
C TRP A 86 14.77 -4.62 -0.27
N ASN A 87 15.25 -5.26 0.80
CA ASN A 87 14.41 -5.93 1.78
C ASN A 87 14.79 -5.56 3.22
N TYR A 88 13.78 -5.58 4.09
CA TYR A 88 13.92 -5.47 5.54
C TYR A 88 13.22 -6.66 6.21
N VAL A 89 13.90 -7.31 7.14
CA VAL A 89 13.43 -8.46 7.90
C VAL A 89 13.65 -8.19 9.38
N ARG A 90 12.59 -8.28 10.18
CA ARG A 90 12.66 -8.14 11.64
C ARG A 90 12.00 -9.32 12.31
N TYR A 91 12.78 -10.06 13.09
CA TYR A 91 12.28 -11.09 13.98
C TYR A 91 11.88 -10.46 15.31
N ILE A 92 10.73 -10.86 15.82
CA ILE A 92 10.16 -10.40 17.08
C ILE A 92 9.84 -11.65 17.88
N GLU A 93 10.56 -11.86 18.97
CA GLU A 93 10.32 -13.01 19.84
C GLU A 93 9.02 -12.86 20.64
N GLU A 94 8.54 -13.96 21.21
CA GLU A 94 7.41 -13.93 22.12
C GLU A 94 7.73 -13.08 23.36
N GLY A 95 6.91 -12.07 23.65
CA GLY A 95 7.15 -11.12 24.74
C GLY A 95 8.01 -9.91 24.38
N GLN A 96 8.64 -9.88 23.19
CA GLN A 96 9.30 -8.66 22.70
C GLN A 96 8.28 -7.64 22.16
N THR A 97 8.57 -6.37 22.41
CA THR A 97 7.77 -5.28 21.83
C THR A 97 8.21 -5.04 20.39
N ALA A 98 7.26 -5.13 19.46
CA ALA A 98 7.48 -4.76 18.07
C ALA A 98 7.96 -3.31 17.94
N ASP A 99 8.91 -3.05 17.04
CA ASP A 99 9.32 -1.70 16.68
C ASP A 99 8.09 -0.84 16.35
N PRO A 100 7.86 0.28 17.07
CA PRO A 100 6.72 1.16 16.86
C PRO A 100 6.57 1.64 15.41
N ALA A 101 7.67 1.83 14.69
CA ALA A 101 7.65 2.28 13.30
C ALA A 101 7.10 1.21 12.37
N PHE A 102 7.60 -0.04 12.49
CA PHE A 102 7.06 -1.19 11.75
C PHE A 102 5.58 -1.42 12.06
N LYS A 103 5.23 -1.41 13.35
CA LYS A 103 3.84 -1.58 13.80
C LYS A 103 2.94 -0.49 13.22
N SER A 104 3.41 0.75 13.18
CA SER A 104 2.67 1.87 12.60
C SER A 104 2.49 1.73 11.09
N LEU A 105 3.50 1.30 10.34
CA LEU A 105 3.40 1.07 8.91
C LEU A 105 2.39 -0.04 8.59
N ILE A 106 2.46 -1.17 9.29
CA ILE A 106 1.52 -2.28 9.10
C ILE A 106 0.09 -1.84 9.46
N ARG A 107 -0.09 -1.08 10.54
CA ARG A 107 -1.41 -0.53 10.91
C ARG A 107 -1.94 0.45 9.87
N MET A 108 -1.09 1.28 9.28
CA MET A 108 -1.49 2.19 8.20
C MET A 108 -1.95 1.41 6.97
N LEU A 109 -1.19 0.40 6.53
CA LEU A 109 -1.59 -0.46 5.40
C LEU A 109 -2.87 -1.24 5.70
N ALA A 110 -3.02 -1.75 6.93
CA ALA A 110 -4.24 -2.39 7.39
C ALA A 110 -5.41 -1.40 7.36
N SER A 111 -5.24 -0.15 7.82
CA SER A 111 -6.30 0.86 7.72
C SER A 111 -6.66 1.16 6.27
N TYR A 112 -5.72 1.22 5.34
CA TYR A 112 -6.06 1.44 3.94
C TYR A 112 -6.77 0.26 3.29
N ALA A 113 -6.45 -0.98 3.71
CA ALA A 113 -7.10 -2.18 3.20
C ALA A 113 -8.50 -2.44 3.82
N TRP A 114 -8.71 -2.05 5.09
CA TRP A 114 -9.90 -2.40 5.87
C TRP A 114 -10.79 -1.22 6.25
N ALA A 115 -10.32 0.02 6.18
CA ALA A 115 -11.17 1.17 6.44
C ALA A 115 -12.34 1.08 5.46
N THR A 116 -13.56 1.09 5.97
CA THR A 116 -14.74 1.36 5.16
C THR A 116 -14.44 2.67 4.42
N ASP A 117 -14.60 2.69 3.09
CA ASP A 117 -14.62 3.97 2.41
C ASP A 117 -15.64 4.82 3.18
N HIS A 118 -15.28 6.06 3.52
CA HIS A 118 -16.31 6.97 4.02
C HIS A 118 -17.46 6.86 3.02
N PRO A 119 -18.71 6.55 3.47
CA PRO A 119 -19.84 6.68 2.57
C PRO A 119 -19.67 8.06 1.97
N GLU A 120 -19.64 8.10 0.64
CA GLU A 120 -19.36 9.30 -0.14
C GLU A 120 -19.88 10.49 0.64
N VAL A 121 -18.99 11.41 1.02
CA VAL A 121 -19.49 12.71 1.41
C VAL A 121 -20.20 13.19 0.16
N GLU A 122 -21.53 13.04 0.13
CA GLU A 122 -22.44 13.77 -0.74
C GLU A 122 -22.05 15.24 -0.57
N GLY A 123 -21.12 15.70 -1.41
CA GLY A 123 -20.33 16.87 -1.10
C GLY A 123 -19.15 17.11 -2.04
N TYR A 124 -18.88 16.22 -2.98
CA TYR A 124 -18.44 16.71 -4.29
C TYR A 124 -19.68 17.06 -5.12
N GLU A 125 -20.32 18.18 -4.78
CA GLU A 125 -21.05 18.91 -5.81
C GLU A 125 -20.02 19.35 -6.84
N GLU A 126 -20.17 18.93 -8.10
CA GLU A 126 -19.42 19.58 -9.17
C GLU A 126 -19.64 21.09 -9.02
N PRO A 127 -18.58 21.93 -9.10
CA PRO A 127 -18.76 23.36 -8.99
C PRO A 127 -19.82 23.78 -9.99
N THR A 128 -20.98 24.24 -9.50
CA THR A 128 -21.98 24.85 -10.36
C THR A 128 -21.27 25.97 -11.09
N ARG A 129 -21.06 25.77 -12.39
CA ARG A 129 -20.34 26.68 -13.26
C ARG A 129 -21.13 27.98 -13.26
N TYR A 130 -20.73 28.95 -12.45
CA TYR A 130 -21.24 30.31 -12.53
C TYR A 130 -20.86 30.84 -13.91
N ASP A 131 -21.85 30.83 -14.79
CA ASP A 131 -22.05 31.48 -16.08
C ASP A 131 -20.93 32.38 -16.65
N LEU A 132 -19.70 31.86 -16.78
CA LEU A 132 -18.59 32.51 -17.49
C LEU A 132 -18.50 31.99 -18.93
N GLY A 133 -19.65 31.98 -19.60
CA GLY A 133 -19.75 31.74 -21.04
C GLY A 133 -19.91 30.27 -21.46
N GLY A 134 -20.21 30.12 -22.76
CA GLY A 134 -20.54 28.86 -23.41
C GLY A 134 -19.57 27.71 -23.11
N ASN A 135 -20.07 26.48 -23.25
CA ASN A 135 -19.27 25.28 -23.04
C ASN A 135 -18.08 25.26 -24.04
N PRO A 136 -16.81 25.38 -23.59
CA PRO A 136 -15.65 25.41 -24.49
C PRO A 136 -15.42 24.06 -25.19
N TYR A 137 -16.12 23.01 -24.75
CA TYR A 137 -16.07 21.68 -25.31
C TYR A 137 -17.26 21.33 -26.21
N GLU A 138 -18.20 22.26 -26.43
CA GLU A 138 -19.38 22.03 -27.28
C GLU A 138 -19.00 21.58 -28.70
N ARG A 139 -17.88 22.08 -29.22
CA ARG A 139 -17.30 21.68 -30.52
C ARG A 139 -16.71 20.26 -30.59
N TYR A 140 -16.57 19.58 -29.45
CA TYR A 140 -16.00 18.23 -29.37
C TYR A 140 -17.02 17.17 -28.95
N ILE A 141 -18.26 17.57 -28.71
CA ILE A 141 -19.36 16.64 -28.53
C ILE A 141 -19.72 16.14 -29.94
N GLU A 142 -19.10 15.03 -30.34
CA GLU A 142 -19.55 14.28 -31.51
C GLU A 142 -20.99 13.85 -31.27
N VAL A 143 -21.89 14.30 -32.14
CA VAL A 143 -23.29 13.89 -32.15
C VAL A 143 -23.31 12.38 -32.42
N GLN A 144 -23.52 11.57 -31.38
CA GLN A 144 -23.96 10.20 -31.59
C GLN A 144 -25.37 10.24 -32.15
N ALA A 145 -25.46 10.19 -33.48
CA ALA A 145 -26.70 9.93 -34.17
C ALA A 145 -27.05 8.45 -34.00
N GLN A 146 -27.97 8.16 -33.08
CA GLN A 146 -29.22 7.39 -33.26
C GLN A 146 -29.77 6.94 -31.91
#